data_AF-A0A958WQC4-F1
#
_entry.id   AF-A0A958WQC4-F1
#
_cell.length_a   1.000
_cell.length_b   1.000
_cell.length_c   1.000
_cell.angle_alpha   90.00
_cell.angle_beta   90.00
_cell.angle_gamma   90.00
#
_symmetry.space_group_name_H-M   'P 1'
#
loop_
_entity.id
_entity.type
_entity.pdbx_description
1 polymer ?
#
loop_
_entity_poly.entity_id
_entity_poly.type
_entity_poly.pdbx_seq_one_letter_code
_entity_poly.pdbx_strand_id
1 'polypeptide(L)'
;MKHLIGCLLVGCVAFICSVNAQDNNQLIIFLQHGRSISEDFKRNALPGIQQYAQREKLEVKILDAREGAPEEVAFTPAIVFQNKIGHSLFQGRYRKIGQLEKFVADAKKAHTAEKADFQENTVVWNYGRATLAAPMKVMPLTGKVPSNFNQDDFTQKAYESLAAGMDYFKMGKDGDFSGPVRQFHMEFYPEKSKEGALLIQMKLFSQFDPNNPVFVSDIPSGGDWGDVDMVFKKAGNRLEKMLLAQISNWDNGDGFDSLSEKIPMKSWKDLGMVAKGPVKENELTSLSK
;
A
#
# COMPACT_ATOMS: atom_id res chain seq x y z
N MET A 1 -38.92 76.41 -27.39
CA MET A 1 -39.28 75.13 -28.04
C MET A 1 -38.05 74.49 -28.67
N LYS A 2 -37.38 73.59 -27.94
CA LYS A 2 -36.50 72.55 -28.50
C LYS A 2 -36.58 71.36 -27.53
N HIS A 3 -37.34 70.32 -27.92
CA HIS A 3 -37.41 69.05 -27.21
C HIS A 3 -36.15 68.24 -27.54
N LEU A 4 -35.40 67.85 -26.51
CA LEU A 4 -34.40 66.78 -26.62
C LEU A 4 -35.05 65.50 -26.11
N ILE A 5 -35.30 64.58 -27.04
CA ILE A 5 -35.79 63.23 -26.82
C ILE A 5 -34.58 62.35 -26.45
N GLY A 6 -34.76 61.56 -25.39
CA GLY A 6 -33.74 60.67 -24.85
C GLY A 6 -33.48 59.43 -25.69
N CYS A 7 -32.38 58.75 -25.34
CA CYS A 7 -32.17 57.34 -25.62
C CYS A 7 -31.14 56.84 -24.61
N LEU A 8 -31.60 56.36 -23.45
CA LEU A 8 -30.75 55.70 -22.47
C LEU A 8 -30.75 54.20 -22.81
N LEU A 9 -29.70 53.74 -23.51
CA LEU A 9 -29.44 52.33 -23.73
C LEU A 9 -29.02 51.69 -22.40
N VAL A 10 -29.94 50.96 -21.76
CA VAL A 10 -29.61 50.07 -20.65
C VAL A 10 -29.02 48.79 -21.23
N GLY A 11 -27.69 48.75 -21.32
CA GLY A 11 -26.95 47.54 -21.66
C GLY A 11 -27.06 46.53 -20.52
N CYS A 12 -27.89 45.49 -20.69
CA CYS A 12 -27.82 44.28 -19.88
C CYS A 12 -26.49 43.57 -20.17
N VAL A 13 -25.48 43.80 -19.33
CA VAL A 13 -24.29 42.96 -19.27
C VAL A 13 -24.72 41.64 -18.61
N ALA A 14 -24.98 40.63 -19.43
CA ALA A 14 -25.14 39.27 -18.95
C ALA A 14 -23.81 38.82 -18.34
N PHE A 15 -23.73 38.85 -17.01
CA PHE A 15 -22.68 38.17 -16.26
C PHE A 15 -22.89 36.67 -16.48
N ILE A 16 -22.18 36.11 -17.45
CA ILE A 16 -22.04 34.66 -17.58
C ILE A 16 -21.21 34.23 -16.37
N CYS A 17 -21.89 33.93 -15.26
CA CYS A 17 -21.31 33.14 -14.18
C CYS A 17 -20.96 31.79 -14.80
N SER A 18 -19.73 31.67 -15.29
CA SER A 18 -19.11 30.38 -15.54
C SER A 18 -19.07 29.70 -14.18
N VAL A 19 -20.06 28.86 -13.90
CA VAL A 19 -19.97 27.84 -12.86
C VAL A 19 -18.84 26.94 -13.35
N ASN A 20 -17.61 27.29 -12.96
CA ASN A 20 -16.52 26.34 -13.01
C ASN A 20 -17.03 25.15 -12.20
N ALA A 21 -17.41 24.08 -12.90
CA ALA A 21 -17.54 22.77 -12.30
C ALA A 21 -16.16 22.49 -11.73
N GLN A 22 -15.96 22.90 -10.48
CA GLN A 22 -14.73 22.74 -9.76
C GLN A 22 -14.52 21.24 -9.74
N ASP A 23 -13.59 20.75 -10.56
CA ASP A 23 -13.21 19.35 -10.55
C ASP A 23 -12.84 19.08 -9.08
N ASN A 24 -13.67 18.29 -8.40
CA ASN A 24 -13.55 17.95 -6.98
C ASN A 24 -12.35 17.03 -6.75
N ASN A 25 -11.18 17.42 -7.27
CA ASN A 25 -9.93 16.72 -7.18
C ASN A 25 -9.34 17.01 -5.80
N GLN A 26 -9.25 15.98 -4.98
CA GLN A 26 -8.75 16.11 -3.62
C GLN A 26 -7.87 14.94 -3.23
N LEU A 27 -6.94 15.20 -2.32
CA LEU A 27 -6.18 14.20 -1.59
C LEU A 27 -6.79 14.06 -0.20
N ILE A 28 -7.27 12.86 0.12
CA ILE A 28 -7.78 12.49 1.44
C ILE A 28 -6.70 11.65 2.11
N ILE A 29 -6.26 12.07 3.28
CA ILE A 29 -5.19 11.43 4.04
C ILE A 29 -5.76 10.91 5.34
N PHE A 30 -5.69 9.60 5.53
CA PHE A 30 -6.08 8.93 6.77
C PHE A 30 -4.86 8.72 7.66
N LEU A 31 -4.95 9.20 8.90
CA LEU A 31 -3.92 9.07 9.92
C LEU A 31 -4.51 8.53 11.23
N GLN A 32 -3.68 7.96 12.10
CA GLN A 32 -4.06 7.61 13.47
C GLN A 32 -3.29 8.49 14.43
N HIS A 33 -3.98 9.41 15.12
CA HIS A 33 -3.33 10.28 16.10
C HIS A 33 -2.68 9.48 17.22
N GLY A 34 -1.46 9.89 17.60
CA GLY A 34 -0.68 9.24 18.66
C GLY A 34 0.09 7.98 18.22
N ARG A 35 0.05 7.62 16.93
CA ARG A 35 0.89 6.54 16.37
C ARG A 35 2.16 7.11 15.76
N SER A 36 3.30 6.50 16.06
CA SER A 36 4.62 7.01 15.66
C SER A 36 4.76 7.22 14.14
N ILE A 37 4.23 6.29 13.34
CA ILE A 37 4.31 6.37 11.87
C ILE A 37 3.43 7.52 11.33
N SER A 38 2.25 7.71 11.90
CA SER A 38 1.38 8.85 11.55
C SER A 38 2.00 10.20 11.94
N GLU A 39 2.65 10.28 13.11
CA GLU A 39 3.36 11.50 13.53
C GLU A 39 4.61 11.77 12.68
N ASP A 40 5.33 10.71 12.27
CA ASP A 40 6.42 10.84 11.31
C ASP A 40 5.93 11.35 9.95
N PHE A 41 4.85 10.76 9.42
CA PHE A 41 4.25 11.19 8.16
C PHE A 41 3.90 12.69 8.18
N LYS A 42 3.26 13.17 9.26
CA LYS A 42 2.91 14.60 9.40
C LYS A 42 4.12 15.51 9.36
N ARG A 43 5.22 15.11 9.99
CA ARG A 43 6.44 15.91 10.09
C ARG A 43 7.24 15.90 8.80
N ASN A 44 7.36 14.72 8.17
CA ASN A 44 8.39 14.47 7.16
C ASN A 44 7.84 14.32 5.73
N ALA A 45 6.55 13.98 5.55
CA ALA A 45 5.96 13.77 4.23
C ALA A 45 4.86 14.79 3.90
N LEU A 46 3.98 15.09 4.87
CA LEU A 46 2.83 15.97 4.66
C LEU A 46 3.18 17.36 4.12
N PRO A 47 4.27 18.05 4.55
CA PRO A 47 4.60 19.36 3.99
C PRO A 47 4.86 19.32 2.49
N GLY A 48 5.57 18.29 2.00
CA GLY A 48 5.81 18.09 0.57
C GLY A 48 4.52 17.77 -0.20
N ILE A 49 3.63 16.98 0.40
CA ILE A 49 2.32 16.66 -0.18
C ILE A 49 1.45 17.92 -0.29
N GLN A 50 1.46 18.78 0.73
CA GLN A 50 0.71 20.04 0.72
C GLN A 50 1.24 21.02 -0.34
N GLN A 51 2.56 21.13 -0.49
CA GLN A 51 3.18 21.92 -1.56
C GLN A 51 2.79 21.41 -2.95
N TYR A 52 2.84 20.09 -3.15
CA TYR A 52 2.37 19.45 -4.38
C TYR A 52 0.90 19.75 -4.65
N ALA A 53 0.03 19.53 -3.67
CA ALA A 53 -1.40 19.77 -3.78
C ALA A 53 -1.73 21.23 -4.12
N GLN A 54 -1.05 22.19 -3.49
CA GLN A 54 -1.20 23.61 -3.79
C GLN A 54 -0.86 23.93 -5.25
N ARG A 55 0.25 23.39 -5.76
CA ARG A 55 0.67 23.56 -7.16
C ARG A 55 -0.35 22.99 -8.14
N GLU A 56 -0.91 21.83 -7.83
CA GLU A 56 -1.91 21.15 -8.65
C GLU A 56 -3.36 21.60 -8.40
N LYS A 57 -3.56 22.58 -7.51
CA LYS A 57 -4.88 23.06 -7.07
C LYS A 57 -5.78 21.93 -6.55
N LEU A 58 -5.20 20.99 -5.82
CA LEU A 58 -5.90 19.90 -5.13
C LEU A 58 -6.26 20.32 -3.71
N GLU A 59 -7.48 20.03 -3.29
CA GLU A 59 -7.84 20.14 -1.87
C GLU A 59 -7.14 19.01 -1.08
N VAL A 60 -6.63 19.30 0.12
CA VAL A 60 -6.08 18.28 1.02
C VAL A 60 -6.98 18.17 2.24
N LYS A 61 -7.52 16.97 2.49
CA LYS A 61 -8.29 16.64 3.69
C LYS A 61 -7.53 15.63 4.52
N ILE A 62 -7.46 15.87 5.82
CA ILE A 62 -6.85 14.95 6.77
C ILE A 62 -7.95 14.43 7.68
N LEU A 63 -8.10 13.12 7.75
CA LEU A 63 -9.11 12.43 8.56
C LEU A 63 -8.42 11.56 9.60
N ASP A 64 -8.98 11.52 10.81
CA ASP A 64 -8.56 10.57 11.83
C ASP A 64 -9.27 9.24 11.58
N ALA A 65 -8.50 8.22 11.18
CA ALA A 65 -9.02 6.91 10.86
C ALA A 65 -9.70 6.24 12.06
N ARG A 66 -9.41 6.66 13.30
CA ARG A 66 -10.06 6.14 14.51
C ARG A 66 -11.55 6.46 14.57
N GLU A 67 -12.00 7.52 13.90
CA GLU A 67 -13.42 7.91 13.80
C GLU A 67 -14.19 7.12 12.74
N GLY A 68 -13.48 6.28 11.98
CA GLY A 68 -14.02 5.42 10.94
C GLY A 68 -13.31 5.63 9.61
N ALA A 69 -13.20 4.57 8.84
CA ALA A 69 -12.58 4.57 7.52
C ALA A 69 -13.32 3.60 6.58
N PRO A 70 -13.21 3.79 5.26
CA PRO A 70 -13.72 2.84 4.26
C PRO A 70 -13.01 1.49 4.34
N GLU A 71 -13.65 0.45 3.82
CA GLU A 71 -13.15 -0.92 3.85
C GLU A 71 -11.76 -1.03 3.20
N GLU A 72 -11.56 -0.31 2.09
CA GLU A 72 -10.28 -0.29 1.37
C GLU A 72 -9.16 0.44 2.12
N VAL A 73 -9.46 1.20 3.18
CA VAL A 73 -8.47 1.89 4.01
C VAL A 73 -8.23 1.06 5.26
N ALA A 74 -7.32 0.10 5.16
CA ALA A 74 -7.00 -0.83 6.24
C ALA A 74 -5.78 -0.43 7.10
N PHE A 75 -4.98 0.54 6.68
CA PHE A 75 -3.77 0.97 7.37
C PHE A 75 -3.58 2.49 7.27
N THR A 76 -2.72 3.04 8.12
CA THR A 76 -2.27 4.43 8.06
C THR A 76 -0.75 4.53 8.06
N PRO A 77 -0.15 5.56 7.43
CA PRO A 77 -0.82 6.57 6.62
C PRO A 77 -1.40 5.97 5.33
N ALA A 78 -2.58 6.44 4.94
CA ALA A 78 -3.18 6.12 3.65
C ALA A 78 -3.49 7.42 2.93
N ILE A 79 -3.12 7.50 1.64
CA ILE A 79 -3.38 8.65 0.78
C ILE A 79 -4.35 8.18 -0.31
N VAL A 80 -5.47 8.86 -0.42
CA VAL A 80 -6.51 8.58 -1.40
C VAL A 80 -6.68 9.79 -2.30
N PHE A 81 -6.63 9.58 -3.61
CA PHE A 81 -7.04 10.59 -4.57
C PHE A 81 -8.51 10.39 -4.91
N GLN A 82 -9.29 11.46 -4.84
CA GLN A 82 -10.68 11.47 -5.27
C GLN A 82 -10.87 12.50 -6.38
N ASN A 83 -11.70 12.14 -7.37
CA ASN A 83 -12.22 13.07 -8.36
C ASN A 83 -13.72 12.78 -8.61
N LYS A 84 -14.28 13.25 -9.74
CA LYS A 84 -15.68 12.97 -10.13
C LYS A 84 -15.96 11.50 -10.48
N ILE A 85 -14.95 10.77 -10.93
CA ILE A 85 -15.05 9.37 -11.39
C ILE A 85 -15.04 8.41 -10.18
N GLY A 86 -14.24 8.69 -9.15
CA GLY A 86 -14.15 7.80 -7.99
C GLY A 86 -13.01 8.12 -7.02
N HIS A 87 -12.55 7.07 -6.33
CA HIS A 87 -11.46 7.08 -5.38
C HIS A 87 -10.35 6.12 -5.85
N SER A 88 -9.09 6.52 -5.69
CA SER A 88 -7.92 5.65 -5.88
C SER A 88 -7.07 5.69 -4.63
N LEU A 89 -6.62 4.54 -4.14
CA LEU A 89 -5.71 4.44 -3.00
C LEU A 89 -4.26 4.40 -3.49
N PHE A 90 -3.39 5.23 -2.91
CA PHE A 90 -1.97 5.27 -3.24
C PHE A 90 -1.23 4.04 -2.70
N GLN A 91 -0.61 3.28 -3.61
CA GLN A 91 0.18 2.08 -3.32
C GLN A 91 1.68 2.34 -3.48
N GLY A 92 2.24 3.30 -2.73
CA GLY A 92 3.66 3.65 -2.84
C GLY A 92 4.28 4.13 -1.54
N ARG A 93 5.61 4.38 -1.56
CA ARG A 93 6.34 4.97 -0.43
C ARG A 93 5.98 6.45 -0.32
N TYR A 94 5.32 6.83 0.77
CA TYR A 94 4.84 8.20 0.96
C TYR A 94 5.94 9.28 1.06
N ARG A 95 7.20 8.88 1.27
CA ARG A 95 8.36 9.80 1.26
C ARG A 95 8.85 10.16 -0.15
N LYS A 96 8.40 9.46 -1.19
CA LYS A 96 8.80 9.72 -2.58
C LYS A 96 7.72 10.53 -3.28
N ILE A 97 7.72 11.86 -3.11
CA ILE A 97 6.70 12.76 -3.69
C ILE A 97 6.50 12.51 -5.19
N GLY A 98 7.56 12.33 -5.98
CA GLY A 98 7.42 12.04 -7.42
C GLY A 98 6.58 10.79 -7.75
N GLN A 99 6.53 9.78 -6.87
CA GLN A 99 5.64 8.62 -7.04
C GLN A 99 4.18 9.02 -6.81
N LEU A 100 3.90 9.89 -5.82
CA LEU A 100 2.57 10.44 -5.58
C LEU A 100 2.10 11.29 -6.78
N GLU A 101 3.00 12.11 -7.36
CA GLU A 101 2.66 12.93 -8.52
C GLU A 101 2.23 12.06 -9.72
N LYS A 102 3.01 11.01 -10.01
CA LYS A 102 2.68 10.03 -11.05
C LYS A 102 1.33 9.35 -10.77
N PHE A 103 1.14 8.89 -9.54
CA PHE A 103 -0.11 8.26 -9.12
C PHE A 103 -1.33 9.17 -9.35
N VAL A 104 -1.27 10.44 -8.94
CA VAL A 104 -2.39 11.38 -9.15
C VAL A 104 -2.61 11.63 -10.64
N ALA A 105 -1.55 11.76 -11.44
CA ALA A 105 -1.67 11.92 -12.89
C ALA A 105 -2.36 10.73 -13.56
N ASP A 106 -2.08 9.51 -13.11
CA ASP A 106 -2.71 8.28 -13.61
C ASP A 106 -4.15 8.14 -13.10
N ALA A 107 -4.39 8.40 -11.81
CA ALA A 107 -5.71 8.33 -11.18
C ALA A 107 -6.71 9.38 -11.70
N LYS A 108 -6.22 10.48 -12.28
CA LYS A 108 -7.06 11.45 -13.02
C LYS A 108 -7.68 10.82 -14.28
N LYS A 109 -7.04 9.81 -14.88
CA LYS A 109 -7.47 9.18 -16.16
C LYS A 109 -8.35 7.96 -15.93
N ALA A 110 -7.99 7.12 -14.95
CA ALA A 110 -8.73 5.91 -14.63
C ALA A 110 -8.54 5.54 -13.16
N HIS A 111 -9.60 5.01 -12.54
CA HIS A 111 -9.51 4.36 -11.25
C HIS A 111 -9.28 2.87 -11.48
N THR A 112 -8.14 2.37 -11.03
CA THR A 112 -7.82 0.94 -11.08
C THR A 112 -7.91 0.39 -9.67
N ALA A 113 -8.77 -0.62 -9.48
CA ALA A 113 -8.71 -1.47 -8.30
C ALA A 113 -7.73 -2.60 -8.62
N GLU A 114 -6.49 -2.51 -8.12
CA GLU A 114 -5.58 -3.65 -8.18
C GLU A 114 -6.06 -4.71 -7.19
N LYS A 115 -6.36 -5.90 -7.70
CA LYS A 115 -6.51 -7.10 -6.86
C LYS A 115 -5.13 -7.72 -6.71
N ALA A 116 -4.77 -8.05 -5.48
CA ALA A 116 -3.60 -8.88 -5.24
C ALA A 116 -3.92 -10.29 -5.73
N ASP A 117 -3.13 -10.80 -6.67
CA ASP A 117 -3.20 -12.19 -7.08
C ASP A 117 -2.51 -13.07 -6.03
N PHE A 118 -3.15 -14.19 -5.69
CA PHE A 118 -2.56 -15.20 -4.83
C PHE A 118 -1.30 -15.78 -5.49
N GLN A 119 -0.24 -15.93 -4.70
CA GLN A 119 0.97 -16.64 -5.10
C GLN A 119 1.15 -17.86 -4.20
N GLU A 120 1.48 -19.01 -4.80
CA GLU A 120 1.88 -20.19 -4.03
C GLU A 120 3.07 -19.88 -3.12
N ASN A 121 3.20 -20.65 -2.03
CA ASN A 121 4.28 -20.49 -1.04
C ASN A 121 4.32 -19.11 -0.38
N THR A 122 3.17 -18.46 -0.26
CA THR A 122 3.02 -17.20 0.46
C THR A 122 2.64 -17.44 1.90
N VAL A 123 3.37 -16.83 2.82
CA VAL A 123 2.91 -16.72 4.21
C VAL A 123 2.08 -15.45 4.38
N VAL A 124 1.05 -15.51 5.20
CA VAL A 124 0.09 -14.43 5.43
C VAL A 124 -0.03 -14.16 6.93
N TRP A 125 -0.17 -12.88 7.27
CA TRP A 125 -0.51 -12.43 8.61
C TRP A 125 -1.63 -11.39 8.53
N ASN A 126 -2.79 -11.73 9.10
CA ASN A 126 -3.87 -10.77 9.28
C ASN A 126 -3.60 -9.96 10.55
N TYR A 127 -3.36 -8.66 10.36
CA TYR A 127 -3.03 -7.72 11.42
C TYR A 127 -4.07 -6.62 11.39
N GLY A 128 -5.07 -6.68 12.29
CA GLY A 128 -6.20 -5.76 12.25
C GLY A 128 -6.99 -5.92 10.94
N ARG A 129 -7.25 -4.80 10.26
CA ARG A 129 -7.97 -4.77 8.97
C ARG A 129 -7.07 -5.04 7.76
N ALA A 130 -5.75 -5.05 7.96
CA ALA A 130 -4.79 -5.20 6.89
C ALA A 130 -4.27 -6.64 6.84
N THR A 131 -3.95 -7.08 5.63
CA THR A 131 -3.28 -8.36 5.40
C THR A 131 -1.85 -8.09 4.98
N LEU A 132 -0.89 -8.67 5.69
CA LEU A 132 0.49 -8.76 5.25
C LEU A 132 0.69 -10.10 4.55
N ALA A 133 1.10 -10.06 3.30
CA ALA A 133 1.44 -11.25 2.54
C ALA A 133 2.94 -11.23 2.21
N ALA A 134 3.59 -12.38 2.39
CA ALA A 134 4.99 -12.53 2.04
C ALA A 134 5.26 -13.79 1.22
N PRO A 135 5.27 -13.68 -0.12
CA PRO A 135 5.69 -14.77 -0.99
C PRO A 135 7.11 -15.18 -0.67
N MET A 136 7.32 -16.48 -0.46
CA MET A 136 8.64 -17.04 -0.16
C MET A 136 9.24 -17.69 -1.40
N LYS A 137 10.54 -17.49 -1.58
CA LYS A 137 11.33 -18.16 -2.61
C LYS A 137 12.55 -18.82 -1.97
N VAL A 138 12.65 -20.14 -2.13
CA VAL A 138 13.82 -20.91 -1.70
C VAL A 138 14.64 -21.23 -2.94
N MET A 139 15.88 -20.77 -2.98
CA MET A 139 16.81 -21.04 -4.08
C MET A 139 17.33 -22.48 -4.04
N PRO A 140 17.81 -23.03 -5.17
CA PRO A 140 18.43 -24.35 -5.20
C PRO A 140 19.57 -24.47 -4.18
N LEU A 141 19.71 -25.66 -3.59
CA LEU A 141 20.80 -25.93 -2.67
C LEU A 141 22.14 -25.86 -3.40
N THR A 142 23.09 -25.12 -2.82
CA THR A 142 24.46 -24.99 -3.34
C THR A 142 25.49 -25.64 -2.40
N GLY A 143 26.75 -25.69 -2.82
CA GLY A 143 27.86 -26.26 -2.03
C GLY A 143 28.02 -27.77 -2.20
N LYS A 144 28.33 -28.51 -1.12
CA LYS A 144 28.58 -29.97 -1.15
C LYS A 144 27.27 -30.79 -1.13
N VAL A 145 26.49 -30.69 -2.20
CA VAL A 145 25.21 -31.38 -2.37
C VAL A 145 25.40 -32.91 -2.40
N PRO A 146 24.66 -33.71 -1.59
CA PRO A 146 24.70 -35.17 -1.65
C PRO A 146 24.27 -35.71 -3.02
N SER A 147 24.84 -36.83 -3.48
CA SER A 147 24.53 -37.40 -4.81
C SER A 147 23.09 -37.91 -4.94
N ASN A 148 22.43 -38.26 -3.84
CA ASN A 148 21.04 -38.69 -3.77
C ASN A 148 20.07 -37.58 -3.33
N PHE A 149 20.49 -36.31 -3.42
CA PHE A 149 19.68 -35.18 -3.01
C PHE A 149 18.53 -34.93 -3.98
N ASN A 150 17.31 -34.79 -3.45
CA ASN A 150 16.13 -34.35 -4.18
C ASN A 150 15.85 -32.87 -3.87
N GLN A 151 15.93 -32.02 -4.89
CA GLN A 151 15.70 -30.58 -4.74
C GLN A 151 14.25 -30.25 -4.40
N ASP A 152 13.28 -30.96 -4.96
CA ASP A 152 11.85 -30.65 -4.81
C ASP A 152 11.40 -30.98 -3.38
N ASP A 153 11.75 -32.17 -2.89
CA ASP A 153 11.47 -32.58 -1.50
C ASP A 153 12.11 -31.61 -0.50
N PHE A 154 13.35 -31.19 -0.76
CA PHE A 154 14.04 -30.22 0.08
C PHE A 154 13.36 -28.86 0.09
N THR A 155 12.90 -28.39 -1.09
CA THR A 155 12.25 -27.08 -1.25
C THR A 155 10.90 -27.06 -0.56
N GLN A 156 10.09 -28.11 -0.74
CA GLN A 156 8.80 -28.25 -0.07
C GLN A 156 8.96 -28.26 1.45
N LYS A 157 9.90 -29.08 1.95
CA LYS A 157 10.23 -29.15 3.37
C LYS A 157 10.75 -27.82 3.92
N ALA A 158 11.52 -27.08 3.14
CA ALA A 158 11.99 -25.75 3.50
C ALA A 158 10.82 -24.78 3.71
N TYR A 159 9.84 -24.73 2.80
CA TYR A 159 8.68 -23.85 2.94
C TYR A 159 7.87 -24.14 4.20
N GLU A 160 7.59 -25.42 4.48
CA GLU A 160 6.88 -25.85 5.69
C GLU A 160 7.64 -25.45 6.96
N SER A 161 8.96 -25.71 7.01
CA SER A 161 9.78 -25.38 8.17
C SER A 161 10.00 -23.88 8.35
N LEU A 162 10.12 -23.11 7.27
CA LEU A 162 10.18 -21.64 7.32
C LEU A 162 8.92 -21.08 7.97
N ALA A 163 7.74 -21.44 7.47
CA ALA A 163 6.47 -20.98 8.00
C ALA A 163 6.24 -21.46 9.45
N ALA A 164 6.63 -22.69 9.78
CA ALA A 164 6.53 -23.22 11.14
C ALA A 164 7.46 -22.52 12.15
N GLY A 165 8.48 -21.80 11.68
CA GLY A 165 9.35 -20.97 12.52
C GLY A 165 8.80 -19.58 12.81
N MET A 166 7.76 -19.15 12.08
CA MET A 166 7.17 -17.82 12.22
C MET A 166 6.07 -17.81 13.29
N ASP A 167 6.09 -16.78 14.13
CA ASP A 167 5.17 -16.63 15.24
C ASP A 167 3.80 -16.16 14.74
N TYR A 168 3.76 -15.11 13.91
CA TYR A 168 2.56 -14.44 13.42
C TYR A 168 2.12 -14.95 12.04
N PHE A 169 3.07 -15.12 11.14
CA PHE A 169 2.81 -15.55 9.78
C PHE A 169 2.46 -17.05 9.72
N LYS A 170 1.56 -17.42 8.81
CA LYS A 170 1.16 -18.81 8.50
C LYS A 170 1.09 -19.00 6.99
N MET A 171 1.23 -20.23 6.51
CA MET A 171 1.03 -20.52 5.09
C MET A 171 -0.38 -20.10 4.66
N GLY A 172 -0.45 -19.19 3.69
CA GLY A 172 -1.70 -18.70 3.14
C GLY A 172 -2.36 -19.72 2.23
N LYS A 173 -3.67 -19.63 2.15
CA LYS A 173 -4.54 -20.37 1.23
C LYS A 173 -5.28 -19.40 0.32
N ASP A 174 -5.83 -19.92 -0.76
CA ASP A 174 -6.76 -19.14 -1.57
C ASP A 174 -7.92 -18.61 -0.70
N GLY A 175 -8.24 -17.33 -0.83
CA GLY A 175 -9.20 -16.61 0.01
C GLY A 175 -8.63 -15.91 1.25
N ASP A 176 -7.38 -16.17 1.68
CA ASP A 176 -6.77 -15.47 2.82
C ASP A 176 -6.41 -14.00 2.52
N PHE A 177 -6.58 -13.57 1.27
CA PHE A 177 -6.25 -12.24 0.75
C PHE A 177 -7.49 -11.32 0.74
N SER A 178 -8.36 -11.46 1.74
CA SER A 178 -9.55 -10.63 1.89
C SER A 178 -9.19 -9.26 2.47
N GLY A 179 -9.03 -8.26 1.61
CA GLY A 179 -8.85 -6.87 2.02
C GLY A 179 -7.60 -6.21 1.42
N PRO A 180 -7.24 -4.99 1.87
CA PRO A 180 -6.05 -4.31 1.40
C PRO A 180 -4.77 -5.04 1.83
N VAL A 181 -4.00 -5.52 0.86
CA VAL A 181 -2.78 -6.29 1.09
C VAL A 181 -1.55 -5.40 1.01
N ARG A 182 -0.61 -5.63 1.94
CA ARG A 182 0.77 -5.14 1.88
C ARG A 182 1.67 -6.35 1.64
N GLN A 183 2.49 -6.29 0.58
CA GLN A 183 3.36 -7.39 0.19
C GLN A 183 4.84 -7.11 0.51
N PHE A 184 5.53 -8.15 0.95
CA PHE A 184 6.99 -8.21 1.05
C PHE A 184 7.48 -9.52 0.44
N HIS A 185 8.56 -9.53 -0.32
CA HIS A 185 9.10 -10.78 -0.84
C HIS A 185 10.23 -11.30 0.03
N MET A 186 10.21 -12.60 0.35
CA MET A 186 11.24 -13.26 1.15
C MET A 186 12.03 -14.22 0.28
N GLU A 187 13.36 -14.08 0.26
CA GLU A 187 14.24 -15.01 -0.44
C GLU A 187 15.21 -15.69 0.52
N PHE A 188 15.41 -17.00 0.30
CA PHE A 188 16.27 -17.87 1.08
C PHE A 188 17.27 -18.56 0.17
N TYR A 189 18.55 -18.49 0.54
CA TYR A 189 19.68 -19.00 -0.23
C TYR A 189 20.41 -20.08 0.59
N PRO A 190 20.01 -21.36 0.46
CA PRO A 190 20.62 -22.45 1.20
C PRO A 190 21.95 -22.90 0.58
N GLU A 191 22.94 -23.12 1.44
CA GLU A 191 24.25 -23.65 1.09
C GLU A 191 24.64 -24.76 2.07
N LYS A 192 25.10 -25.90 1.56
CA LYS A 192 25.78 -26.92 2.35
C LYS A 192 27.28 -26.67 2.35
N SER A 193 27.81 -26.23 3.48
CA SER A 193 29.22 -25.87 3.65
C SER A 193 30.17 -27.06 3.44
N LYS A 194 31.47 -26.77 3.32
CA LYS A 194 32.50 -27.81 3.15
C LYS A 194 32.62 -28.72 4.37
N GLU A 195 32.32 -28.18 5.55
CA GLU A 195 32.32 -28.81 6.87
C GLU A 195 31.03 -29.58 7.16
N GLY A 196 30.03 -29.47 6.28
CA GLY A 196 28.78 -30.22 6.38
C GLY A 196 27.65 -29.49 7.11
N ALA A 197 27.80 -28.20 7.41
CA ALA A 197 26.71 -27.38 7.96
C ALA A 197 25.75 -26.92 6.84
N LEU A 198 24.47 -26.75 7.18
CA LEU A 198 23.52 -26.00 6.37
C LEU A 198 23.54 -24.53 6.79
N LEU A 199 23.74 -23.62 5.84
CA LEU A 199 23.72 -22.18 6.03
C LEU A 199 22.64 -21.56 5.14
N ILE A 200 21.86 -20.63 5.68
CA ILE A 200 20.80 -19.93 4.95
C ILE A 200 21.06 -18.44 5.00
N GLN A 201 21.41 -17.85 3.86
CA GLN A 201 21.36 -16.41 3.68
C GLN A 201 19.93 -15.98 3.32
N MET A 202 19.52 -14.80 3.78
CA MET A 202 18.16 -14.31 3.64
C MET A 202 18.15 -12.89 3.07
N LYS A 203 17.14 -12.61 2.26
CA LYS A 203 16.82 -11.26 1.80
C LYS A 203 15.33 -10.97 1.97
N LEU A 204 15.01 -9.72 2.26
CA LEU A 204 13.65 -9.20 2.31
C LEU A 204 13.53 -8.04 1.32
N PHE A 205 12.47 -8.02 0.52
CA PHE A 205 12.18 -6.95 -0.44
C PHE A 205 10.82 -6.33 -0.13
N SER A 206 10.72 -5.03 -0.31
CA SER A 206 9.44 -4.30 -0.25
C SER A 206 8.75 -4.38 -1.62
N GLN A 207 7.43 -4.50 -1.65
CA GLN A 207 6.65 -4.39 -2.90
C GLN A 207 6.92 -3.09 -3.66
N PHE A 208 7.39 -2.04 -2.98
CA PHE A 208 7.69 -0.75 -3.59
C PHE A 208 9.08 -0.66 -4.23
N ASP A 209 9.94 -1.67 -4.02
CA ASP A 209 11.28 -1.77 -4.61
C ASP A 209 11.72 -3.24 -4.73
N PRO A 210 11.19 -3.99 -5.72
CA PRO A 210 11.45 -5.41 -5.85
C PRO A 210 12.90 -5.75 -6.23
N ASN A 211 13.69 -4.75 -6.67
CA ASN A 211 15.05 -4.96 -7.12
C ASN A 211 16.09 -4.74 -6.00
N ASN A 212 15.74 -3.97 -4.96
CA ASN A 212 16.66 -3.63 -3.88
C ASN A 212 16.13 -4.17 -2.55
N PRO A 213 16.85 -5.10 -1.90
CA PRO A 213 16.41 -5.65 -0.63
C PRO A 213 16.43 -4.57 0.46
N VAL A 214 15.39 -4.55 1.28
CA VAL A 214 15.32 -3.74 2.50
C VAL A 214 16.06 -4.40 3.67
N PHE A 215 16.38 -5.69 3.54
CA PHE A 215 17.25 -6.42 4.47
C PHE A 215 18.03 -7.51 3.73
N VAL A 216 19.30 -7.66 4.11
CA VAL A 216 20.17 -8.78 3.75
C VAL A 216 20.81 -9.29 5.03
N SER A 217 20.83 -10.61 5.24
CA SER A 217 21.45 -11.16 6.44
C SER A 217 22.98 -11.10 6.37
N ASP A 218 23.63 -10.40 7.29
CA ASP A 218 25.10 -10.38 7.41
C ASP A 218 25.68 -11.73 7.85
N ILE A 219 24.93 -12.43 8.69
CA ILE A 219 25.28 -13.76 9.22
C ILE A 219 24.20 -14.73 8.77
N PRO A 220 24.52 -15.84 8.09
CA PRO A 220 23.51 -16.84 7.73
C PRO A 220 22.93 -17.52 8.97
N SER A 221 21.68 -17.97 8.88
CA SER A 221 21.13 -18.91 9.87
C SER A 221 21.74 -20.28 9.59
N GLY A 222 22.44 -20.86 10.57
CA GLY A 222 23.22 -22.08 10.38
C GLY A 222 22.94 -23.19 11.39
N GLY A 223 23.29 -24.43 11.02
CA GLY A 223 23.27 -25.60 11.88
C GLY A 223 23.74 -26.86 11.15
N ASP A 224 23.69 -28.00 11.83
CA ASP A 224 24.05 -29.28 11.22
C ASP A 224 23.12 -29.65 10.06
N TRP A 225 23.66 -30.28 9.02
CA TRP A 225 22.87 -30.77 7.89
C TRP A 225 21.81 -31.81 8.29
N GLY A 226 21.99 -32.50 9.42
CA GLY A 226 20.97 -33.39 9.97
C GLY A 226 19.71 -32.65 10.46
N ASP A 227 19.84 -31.36 10.79
CA ASP A 227 18.82 -30.54 11.46
C ASP A 227 18.17 -29.51 10.52
N VAL A 228 18.00 -29.86 9.24
CA VAL A 228 17.44 -28.99 8.19
C VAL A 228 16.20 -28.21 8.66
N ASP A 229 15.26 -28.90 9.32
CA ASP A 229 14.03 -28.29 9.82
C ASP A 229 14.28 -27.18 10.83
N MET A 230 15.21 -27.40 11.75
CA MET A 230 15.56 -26.42 12.77
C MET A 230 16.24 -25.20 12.16
N VAL A 231 17.11 -25.41 11.17
CA VAL A 231 17.82 -24.31 10.49
C VAL A 231 16.84 -23.44 9.71
N PHE A 232 15.89 -24.04 8.97
CA PHE A 232 14.83 -23.28 8.28
C PHE A 232 13.87 -22.59 9.26
N LYS A 233 13.45 -23.24 10.35
CA LYS A 233 12.64 -22.57 11.39
C LYS A 233 13.32 -21.33 11.96
N LYS A 234 14.62 -21.42 12.26
CA LYS A 234 15.42 -20.27 12.73
C LYS A 234 15.49 -19.16 11.67
N ALA A 235 15.65 -19.52 10.39
CA ALA A 235 15.65 -18.56 9.28
C ALA A 235 14.29 -17.86 9.14
N GLY A 236 13.18 -18.60 9.16
CA GLY A 236 11.82 -18.06 9.10
C GLY A 236 11.55 -17.08 10.25
N ASN A 237 11.83 -17.48 11.49
CA ASN A 237 11.66 -16.61 12.66
C ASN A 237 12.47 -15.31 12.55
N ARG A 238 13.73 -15.42 12.08
CA ARG A 238 14.59 -14.25 11.93
C ARG A 238 14.08 -13.29 10.87
N LEU A 239 13.66 -13.81 9.71
CA LEU A 239 13.19 -12.94 8.62
C LEU A 239 11.83 -12.31 8.95
N GLU A 240 10.96 -13.00 9.68
CA GLU A 240 9.73 -12.42 10.24
C GLU A 240 10.06 -11.23 11.15
N LYS A 241 11.00 -11.36 12.09
CA LYS A 241 11.42 -10.25 12.96
C LYS A 241 11.93 -9.05 12.17
N MET A 242 12.65 -9.28 11.07
CA MET A 242 13.11 -8.20 10.20
C MET A 242 11.97 -7.54 9.43
N LEU A 243 10.98 -8.32 8.96
CA LEU A 243 9.77 -7.78 8.36
C LEU A 243 9.00 -6.92 9.37
N LEU A 244 8.79 -7.40 10.60
CA LEU A 244 8.11 -6.64 11.65
C LEU A 244 8.82 -5.34 12.00
N ALA A 245 10.16 -5.37 12.04
CA ALA A 245 10.97 -4.16 12.19
C ALA A 245 10.79 -3.21 11.00
N GLN A 246 10.75 -3.74 9.77
CA GLN A 246 10.59 -2.94 8.56
C GLN A 246 9.23 -2.23 8.47
N ILE A 247 8.13 -2.92 8.79
CA ILE A 247 6.78 -2.30 8.80
C ILE A 247 6.61 -1.29 9.95
N SER A 248 7.48 -1.35 10.95
CA SER A 248 7.55 -0.36 12.03
C SER A 248 8.53 0.78 11.71
N ASN A 249 9.33 0.65 10.65
CA ASN A 249 10.34 1.61 10.25
C ASN A 249 9.77 2.64 9.25
N TRP A 250 9.75 3.90 9.68
CA TRP A 250 9.26 5.01 8.86
C TRP A 250 10.30 5.60 7.91
N ASP A 251 11.60 5.27 8.05
CA ASP A 251 12.69 5.97 7.37
C ASP A 251 12.60 5.89 5.84
N ASN A 252 12.21 4.73 5.33
CA ASN A 252 12.10 4.47 3.89
C ASN A 252 10.65 4.58 3.36
N GLY A 253 9.68 4.89 4.23
CA GLY A 253 8.26 4.98 3.87
C GLY A 253 7.57 3.65 3.59
N ASP A 254 8.15 2.53 4.05
CA ASP A 254 7.51 1.20 4.05
C ASP A 254 6.61 1.01 5.30
N GLY A 255 6.87 1.78 6.36
CA GLY A 255 6.16 1.64 7.62
C GLY A 255 4.68 2.00 7.54
N PHE A 256 3.85 1.23 8.23
CA PHE A 256 2.42 1.51 8.39
C PHE A 256 1.87 0.91 9.68
N ASP A 257 0.78 1.50 10.16
CA ASP A 257 -0.03 1.00 11.26
C ASP A 257 -1.33 0.45 10.70
N SER A 258 -1.68 -0.80 11.05
CA SER A 258 -2.99 -1.32 10.69
C SER A 258 -4.09 -0.70 11.55
N LEU A 259 -5.27 -0.52 10.94
CA LEU A 259 -6.48 -0.19 11.66
C LEU A 259 -7.00 -1.42 12.42
N SER A 260 -7.42 -1.22 13.67
CA SER A 260 -8.11 -2.27 14.43
C SER A 260 -9.46 -2.60 13.78
N GLU A 261 -9.87 -3.86 13.85
CA GLU A 261 -11.22 -4.32 13.45
C GLU A 261 -12.35 -3.61 14.20
N LYS A 262 -12.07 -3.05 15.40
CA LYS A 262 -13.02 -2.30 16.21
C LYS A 262 -13.30 -0.90 15.69
N ILE A 263 -12.43 -0.36 14.83
CA ILE A 263 -12.67 0.96 14.24
C ILE A 263 -13.90 0.85 13.31
N PRO A 264 -14.84 1.80 13.32
CA PRO A 264 -16.02 1.73 12.46
C PRO A 264 -15.65 1.62 10.97
N MET A 265 -16.39 0.82 10.22
CA MET A 265 -16.33 0.81 8.76
C MET A 265 -17.35 1.83 8.26
N LYS A 266 -16.89 2.91 7.63
CA LYS A 266 -17.74 3.98 7.11
C LYS A 266 -17.62 4.03 5.61
N SER A 267 -18.74 4.10 4.91
CA SER A 267 -18.69 4.32 3.47
C SER A 267 -18.13 5.72 3.16
N TRP A 268 -17.63 5.94 1.95
CA TRP A 268 -17.26 7.28 1.49
C TRP A 268 -18.40 8.29 1.64
N LYS A 269 -19.66 7.84 1.49
CA LYS A 269 -20.84 8.67 1.68
C LYS A 269 -21.01 9.12 3.13
N ASP A 270 -20.80 8.22 4.09
CA ASP A 270 -20.90 8.55 5.53
C ASP A 270 -19.79 9.50 5.99
N LEU A 271 -18.69 9.55 5.24
CA LEU A 271 -17.60 10.52 5.42
C LEU A 271 -17.83 11.84 4.69
N GLY A 272 -18.93 12.00 3.94
CA GLY A 272 -19.19 13.18 3.12
C GLY A 272 -18.30 13.30 1.88
N MET A 273 -17.67 12.20 1.44
CA MET A 273 -16.70 12.13 0.35
C MET A 273 -17.28 11.42 -0.87
N VAL A 274 -18.46 11.83 -1.34
CA VAL A 274 -19.11 11.16 -2.48
C VAL A 274 -18.48 11.64 -3.79
N ALA A 275 -17.95 10.70 -4.60
CA ALA A 275 -17.62 10.99 -6.00
C ALA A 275 -18.93 11.27 -6.74
N LYS A 276 -19.02 12.43 -7.42
CA LYS A 276 -20.27 12.88 -8.05
C LYS A 276 -20.73 12.01 -9.23
N GLY A 277 -19.97 10.98 -9.60
CA GLY A 277 -20.20 10.13 -10.76
C GLY A 277 -19.97 10.89 -12.07
N PRO A 278 -19.89 10.18 -13.22
CA PRO A 278 -20.00 10.86 -14.50
C PRO A 278 -21.38 11.53 -14.57
N VAL A 279 -21.42 12.83 -14.88
CA VAL A 279 -22.67 13.51 -15.23
C VAL A 279 -23.26 12.74 -16.40
N LYS A 280 -24.42 12.11 -16.20
CA LYS A 280 -25.14 11.50 -17.31
C LYS A 280 -25.50 12.62 -18.27
N GLU A 281 -25.06 12.51 -19.51
CA GLU A 281 -25.22 13.51 -20.58
C GLU A 281 -26.69 13.87 -20.87
N ASN A 282 -27.66 13.16 -20.27
CA ASN A 282 -29.09 13.38 -20.43
C ASN A 282 -29.72 14.43 -19.49
N GLU A 283 -28.98 15.05 -18.55
CA GLU A 283 -29.53 16.13 -17.70
C GLU A 283 -29.31 17.54 -18.26
N LEU A 284 -28.58 17.70 -19.36
CA LEU A 284 -28.39 19.00 -20.03
C LEU A 284 -29.51 19.36 -21.03
N THR A 285 -30.41 18.42 -21.35
CA THR A 285 -31.55 18.67 -22.27
C THR A 285 -32.86 19.02 -21.56
N SER A 286 -32.92 18.97 -20.22
CA SER A 286 -34.12 19.36 -19.45
C SER A 286 -34.11 20.82 -18.98
N LEU A 287 -33.06 21.59 -19.26
CA LEU A 287 -32.97 23.02 -18.95
C LEU A 287 -33.09 23.92 -20.19
N SER A 288 -33.40 23.34 -21.36
CA SER A 288 -33.62 24.07 -22.62
C SER A 288 -35.05 23.92 -23.17
N LYS A 289 -36.06 23.75 -22.31
CA LYS A 289 -37.47 23.86 -22.69
C LYS A 289 -38.19 24.88 -21.82
#